data_AF-A0A9X4M365-F1
#
_entry.id   AF-A0A9X4M365-F1
#
_cell.length_a   1.000
_cell.length_b   1.000
_cell.length_c   1.000
_cell.angle_alpha   90.00
_cell.angle_beta   90.00
_cell.angle_gamma   90.00
#
_symmetry.space_group_name_H-M   'P 1'
#
loop_
_entity.id
_entity.type
_entity.pdbx_description
1 polymer ?
#
loop_
_entity_poly.entity_id
_entity_poly.type
_entity_poly.pdbx_seq_one_letter_code
_entity_poly.pdbx_strand_id
1 'polypeptide(L)'
;MTTIDGHAEQELVRIAARYRVEDLALNRAIYRASHEAGLSQRQISARVGGHSQATIQRILARFAENPALLQETPAEVIDKRDAGLIDAAAMMETLLNWPYTFGDVPHVDGVATDSYTTGKLGRG
;
A
#
# COMPACT_ATOMS: atom_id res chain seq x y z
N MET A 1 -29.22 -17.24 12.89
CA MET A 1 -27.95 -17.07 12.15
C MET A 1 -27.81 -15.59 11.85
N THR A 2 -27.61 -14.72 12.86
CA THR A 2 -28.08 -13.32 12.67
C THR A 2 -27.38 -12.21 13.47
N THR A 3 -26.37 -12.46 14.31
CA THR A 3 -25.66 -11.36 15.01
C THR A 3 -24.23 -11.71 15.37
N ILE A 4 -23.99 -12.94 15.86
CA ILE A 4 -22.65 -13.43 16.20
C ILE A 4 -21.76 -13.56 14.95
N ASP A 5 -22.33 -14.06 13.85
CA ASP A 5 -21.61 -14.25 12.58
C ASP A 5 -21.14 -12.89 12.00
N GLY A 6 -22.02 -11.88 12.04
CA GLY A 6 -21.67 -10.52 11.58
C GLY A 6 -20.60 -9.84 12.44
N HIS A 7 -20.59 -10.09 13.76
CA HIS A 7 -19.52 -9.56 14.63
C HIS A 7 -18.18 -10.26 14.39
N ALA A 8 -18.19 -11.58 14.19
CA ALA A 8 -16.97 -12.33 13.88
C ALA A 8 -16.37 -11.90 12.52
N GLU A 9 -17.22 -11.70 11.50
CA GLU A 9 -16.79 -11.18 10.20
C GLU A 9 -16.21 -9.77 10.30
N GLN A 10 -16.86 -8.86 11.03
CA GLN A 10 -16.36 -7.50 11.24
C GLN A 10 -15.01 -7.49 11.95
N GLU A 11 -14.84 -8.35 12.96
CA GLU A 11 -13.58 -8.47 13.67
C GLU A 11 -12.45 -9.02 12.79
N LEU A 12 -12.75 -10.00 11.93
CA LEU A 12 -11.79 -10.50 10.94
C LEU A 12 -11.39 -9.43 9.92
N VAL A 13 -12.34 -8.66 9.40
CA VAL A 13 -12.07 -7.53 8.50
C VAL A 13 -11.14 -6.52 9.17
N ARG A 14 -11.44 -6.15 10.42
CA ARG A 14 -10.64 -5.19 11.18
C ARG A 14 -9.21 -5.68 11.43
N ILE A 15 -9.05 -6.93 11.86
CA ILE A 15 -7.72 -7.52 12.10
C ILE A 15 -6.93 -7.62 10.80
N ALA A 16 -7.57 -8.07 9.70
CA ALA A 16 -6.92 -8.19 8.40
C ALA A 16 -6.48 -6.82 7.87
N ALA A 17 -7.31 -5.79 8.03
CA ALA A 17 -6.96 -4.41 7.66
C ALA A 17 -5.78 -3.89 8.48
N ARG A 18 -5.78 -4.13 9.79
CA ARG A 18 -4.64 -3.75 10.65
C ARG A 18 -3.35 -4.44 10.24
N TYR A 19 -3.41 -5.73 9.92
CA TYR A 19 -2.26 -6.47 9.43
C TYR A 19 -1.68 -5.88 8.13
N ARG A 20 -2.55 -5.50 7.16
CA ARG A 20 -2.09 -4.87 5.91
C ARG A 20 -1.40 -3.52 6.16
N VAL A 21 -1.97 -2.68 7.03
CA VAL A 21 -1.38 -1.38 7.39
C VAL A 21 -0.03 -1.55 8.07
N GLU A 22 0.05 -2.48 9.04
CA GLU A 22 1.28 -2.74 9.79
C GLU A 22 2.38 -3.37 8.93
N ASP A 23 2.04 -4.31 8.05
CA ASP A 23 3.00 -4.92 7.12
C ASP A 23 3.61 -3.87 6.19
N LEU A 24 2.78 -2.99 5.64
CA LEU A 24 3.27 -1.92 4.78
C LEU A 24 4.11 -0.90 5.54
N ALA A 25 3.71 -0.53 6.76
CA ALA A 25 4.49 0.35 7.63
C ALA A 25 5.86 -0.27 7.98
N LEU A 26 5.90 -1.56 8.30
CA LEU A 26 7.14 -2.30 8.56
C LEU A 26 8.03 -2.32 7.32
N ASN A 27 7.47 -2.61 6.15
CA ASN A 27 8.19 -2.63 4.89
C ASN A 27 8.83 -1.26 4.56
N ARG A 28 8.09 -0.16 4.76
CA ARG A 28 8.62 1.20 4.62
C ARG A 28 9.71 1.49 5.65
N ALA A 29 9.52 1.07 6.90
CA ALA A 29 10.50 1.26 7.97
C ALA A 29 11.81 0.49 7.68
N ILE A 30 11.72 -0.72 7.14
CA ILE A 30 12.88 -1.51 6.67
C ILE A 30 13.67 -0.72 5.60
N TYR A 31 12.97 -0.16 4.61
CA TYR A 31 13.61 0.63 3.56
C TYR A 31 14.34 1.85 4.11
N ARG A 32 13.67 2.64 4.95
CA ARG A 32 14.26 3.83 5.59
C ARG A 32 15.42 3.47 6.50
N ALA A 33 15.31 2.42 7.30
CA ALA A 33 16.40 1.92 8.15
C ALA A 33 17.66 1.59 7.32
N SER A 34 17.50 1.00 6.14
CA SER A 34 18.61 0.68 5.26
C SER A 34 19.20 1.93 4.57
N HIS A 35 18.36 2.81 4.03
CA HIS A 35 18.81 3.91 3.15
C HIS A 35 19.14 5.20 3.91
N GLU A 36 18.38 5.53 4.95
CA GLU A 36 18.53 6.78 5.71
C GLU A 36 19.43 6.57 6.93
N ALA A 37 19.30 5.42 7.62
CA ALA A 37 20.08 5.11 8.82
C ALA A 37 21.28 4.18 8.59
N GLY A 38 21.48 3.69 7.35
CA GLY A 38 22.64 2.87 6.97
C GLY A 38 22.72 1.50 7.64
N LEU A 39 21.61 0.97 8.16
CA LEU A 39 21.60 -0.34 8.81
C LEU A 39 21.77 -1.46 7.77
N SER A 40 22.64 -2.42 8.07
CA SER A 40 22.82 -3.61 7.23
C SER A 40 21.60 -4.54 7.27
N GLN A 41 21.39 -5.33 6.22
CA GLN A 41 20.30 -6.31 6.15
C GLN A 41 20.32 -7.29 7.34
N ARG A 42 21.53 -7.66 7.82
CA ARG A 42 21.70 -8.49 9.03
C ARG A 42 21.19 -7.78 10.29
N GLN A 43 21.53 -6.50 10.47
CA GLN A 43 21.09 -5.71 11.62
C GLN A 43 19.57 -5.45 11.60
N ILE A 44 18.99 -5.29 10.41
CA ILE A 44 17.54 -5.13 10.23
C ILE A 44 16.84 -6.45 10.54
N SER A 45 17.27 -7.56 9.92
CA SER A 45 16.70 -8.90 10.14
C SER A 45 16.69 -9.29 11.63
N ALA A 46 17.78 -9.01 12.35
CA ALA A 46 17.87 -9.27 13.79
C ALA A 46 16.90 -8.46 14.64
N ARG A 47 16.51 -7.24 14.21
CA ARG A 47 15.57 -6.37 14.93
C ARG A 47 14.12 -6.67 14.61
N VAL A 48 13.81 -6.91 13.34
CA VAL A 48 12.45 -7.17 12.89
C VAL A 48 11.95 -8.50 13.47
N GLY A 49 12.81 -9.52 13.51
CA GLY A 49 12.39 -10.88 13.88
C GLY A 49 11.44 -11.47 12.83
N GLY A 50 11.56 -12.76 12.54
CA GLY A 50 10.70 -13.43 11.54
C GLY A 50 11.03 -13.16 10.07
N HIS A 51 11.80 -12.11 9.73
CA HIS A 51 12.26 -11.84 8.38
C HIS A 51 13.73 -12.26 8.19
N SER A 52 13.98 -13.18 7.25
CA SER A 52 15.34 -13.55 6.84
C SER A 52 16.04 -12.41 6.10
N GLN A 53 17.37 -12.41 6.02
CA GLN A 53 18.11 -11.43 5.21
C GLN A 53 17.66 -11.43 3.74
N ALA A 54 17.36 -12.60 3.18
CA ALA A 54 16.83 -12.71 1.81
C ALA A 54 15.45 -12.04 1.67
N THR A 55 14.59 -12.14 2.70
CA THR A 55 13.30 -11.44 2.71
C THR A 55 13.51 -9.92 2.79
N ILE A 56 14.44 -9.46 3.63
CA ILE A 56 14.81 -8.04 3.71
C ILE A 56 15.31 -7.54 2.35
N GLN A 57 16.20 -8.29 1.68
CA GLN A 57 16.70 -7.93 0.35
C GLN A 57 15.55 -7.77 -0.66
N ARG A 58 14.59 -8.69 -0.69
CA ARG A 58 13.43 -8.62 -1.61
C ARG A 58 12.57 -7.39 -1.33
N ILE A 59 12.36 -7.05 -0.06
CA ILE A 59 11.65 -5.82 0.33
C ILE A 59 12.43 -4.62 -0.21
N LEU A 60 13.73 -4.52 0.08
CA LEU A 60 14.55 -3.39 -0.35
C LEU A 60 14.56 -3.23 -1.88
N ALA A 61 14.70 -4.32 -2.63
CA ALA A 61 14.67 -4.32 -4.09
C ALA A 61 13.34 -3.79 -4.63
N ARG A 62 12.21 -4.26 -4.08
CA ARG A 62 10.87 -3.81 -4.49
C ARG A 62 10.67 -2.30 -4.32
N PHE A 63 11.16 -1.71 -3.23
CA PHE A 63 11.08 -0.26 -3.01
C PHE A 63 12.09 0.53 -3.86
N ALA A 64 13.24 -0.04 -4.17
CA ALA A 64 14.20 0.58 -5.09
C ALA A 64 13.65 0.61 -6.53
N GLU A 65 12.94 -0.44 -6.95
CA GLU A 65 12.28 -0.54 -8.25
C GLU A 65 11.05 0.37 -8.35
N ASN A 66 10.28 0.48 -7.28
CA ASN A 66 9.09 1.33 -7.23
C ASN A 66 9.09 2.22 -5.97
N PRO A 67 9.71 3.41 -6.03
CA PRO A 67 9.72 4.36 -4.92
C PRO A 67 8.34 4.88 -4.52
N ALA A 68 7.33 4.80 -5.40
CA ALA A 68 5.98 5.25 -5.09
C ALA A 68 5.34 4.44 -3.93
N LEU A 69 5.84 3.23 -3.66
CA LEU A 69 5.42 2.42 -2.51
C LEU A 69 5.72 3.08 -1.15
N LEU A 70 6.62 4.08 -1.10
CA LEU A 70 6.87 4.88 0.10
C LEU A 70 5.74 5.86 0.41
N GLN A 71 4.94 6.21 -0.59
CA GLN A 71 3.81 7.12 -0.45
C GLN A 71 2.56 6.34 -0.06
N GLU A 72 1.74 6.94 0.79
CA GLU A 72 0.43 6.40 1.14
C GLU A 72 -0.47 6.33 -0.10
N THR A 73 -1.36 5.35 -0.14
CA THR A 73 -2.33 5.17 -1.22
C THR A 73 -3.77 5.30 -0.70
N PRO A 74 -4.75 5.65 -1.55
CA PRO A 74 -6.16 5.66 -1.16
C PRO A 74 -6.65 4.33 -0.54
N ALA A 75 -6.14 3.20 -1.03
CA ALA A 75 -6.45 1.88 -0.47
C ALA A 75 -5.97 1.74 0.98
N GLU A 76 -4.78 2.28 1.31
CA GLU A 76 -4.29 2.31 2.69
C GLU A 76 -5.13 3.20 3.60
N VAL A 77 -5.67 4.31 3.09
CA VAL A 77 -6.56 5.18 3.87
C VAL A 77 -7.85 4.42 4.22
N ILE A 78 -8.40 3.65 3.28
CA ILE A 78 -9.55 2.76 3.53
C ILE A 78 -9.18 1.67 4.55
N ASP A 79 -8.02 1.01 4.38
CA ASP A 79 -7.55 0.00 5.33
C ASP A 79 -7.34 0.57 6.73
N LYS A 80 -6.88 1.82 6.87
CA LYS A 80 -6.78 2.50 8.16
C LYS A 80 -8.14 2.70 8.81
N ARG A 81 -9.17 3.05 8.03
CA ARG A 81 -10.55 3.15 8.54
C ARG A 81 -11.07 1.79 8.99
N ASP A 82 -10.86 0.76 8.17
CA ASP A 82 -11.31 -0.60 8.50
C ASP A 82 -10.56 -1.18 9.71
N ALA A 83 -9.29 -0.80 9.90
CA ALA A 83 -8.50 -1.13 11.07
C ALA A 83 -8.92 -0.35 12.34
N GLY A 84 -9.77 0.68 12.20
CA GLY A 84 -10.19 1.57 13.29
C GLY A 84 -9.12 2.57 13.71
N LEU A 85 -8.13 2.85 12.85
CA LEU A 85 -7.06 3.84 13.10
C LEU A 85 -7.50 5.27 12.77
N ILE A 86 -8.45 5.41 11.85
CA ILE A 86 -9.13 6.67 11.52
C ILE A 86 -10.64 6.41 11.45
N ASP A 87 -11.45 7.45 11.65
CA ASP A 87 -12.89 7.35 11.43
C ASP A 87 -13.28 7.62 9.96
N ALA A 88 -14.56 7.45 9.65
CA ALA A 88 -15.07 7.65 8.30
C ALA A 88 -14.98 9.12 7.83
N ALA A 89 -15.07 10.09 8.74
CA ALA A 89 -15.00 11.51 8.39
C ALA A 89 -13.57 11.88 7.98
N ALA A 90 -12.57 11.46 8.77
CA ALA A 90 -11.16 11.64 8.46
C ALA A 90 -10.74 10.91 7.18
N MET A 91 -11.25 9.70 6.96
CA MET A 91 -11.05 8.96 5.70
C MET A 91 -11.57 9.77 4.50
N MET A 92 -12.81 10.24 4.56
CA MET A 92 -13.43 11.01 3.47
C MET A 92 -12.73 12.35 3.25
N GLU A 93 -12.37 13.06 4.31
CA GLU A 93 -11.60 14.31 4.21
C GLU A 93 -10.26 14.09 3.48
N THR A 94 -9.55 13.01 3.84
CA THR A 94 -8.28 12.64 3.20
C THR A 94 -8.47 12.31 1.72
N LEU A 95 -9.48 11.50 1.40
CA LEU A 95 -9.74 11.07 0.02
C LEU A 95 -10.27 12.18 -0.88
N LEU A 96 -11.09 13.11 -0.35
CA LEU A 96 -11.63 14.25 -1.11
C LEU A 96 -10.57 15.30 -1.44
N ASN A 97 -9.59 15.47 -0.54
CA ASN A 97 -8.46 16.38 -0.76
C ASN A 97 -7.25 15.68 -1.40
N TRP A 98 -7.39 14.41 -1.81
CA TRP A 98 -6.27 13.65 -2.36
C TRP A 98 -5.85 14.26 -3.70
N PRO A 99 -4.59 14.70 -3.86
CA PRO A 99 -4.10 15.18 -5.14
C PRO A 99 -4.06 13.97 -6.07
N TYR A 100 -5.07 13.85 -6.93
CA TYR A 100 -5.25 12.73 -7.85
C TYR A 100 -4.17 12.79 -8.93
N THR A 101 -2.99 12.33 -8.56
CA THR A 101 -1.86 12.19 -9.48
C THR A 101 -1.98 10.78 -10.02
N PHE A 102 -2.60 10.62 -11.19
CA PHE A 102 -2.43 9.40 -11.96
C PHE A 102 -0.93 9.17 -12.08
N GLY A 103 -0.48 7.97 -11.69
CA GLY A 103 0.94 7.65 -11.57
C GLY A 103 1.72 8.18 -12.75
N ASP A 104 2.85 8.82 -12.46
CA ASP A 104 3.83 9.22 -13.46
C ASP A 104 4.09 8.01 -14.37
N VAL A 105 3.65 8.12 -15.63
CA VAL A 105 3.93 7.10 -16.65
C VAL A 105 5.43 7.21 -16.89
N PRO A 106 6.24 6.18 -16.63
CA PRO A 106 7.63 6.20 -17.01
C PRO A 106 7.68 6.38 -18.54
N HIS A 107 8.07 7.57 -18.97
CA HIS A 107 8.30 7.85 -20.38
C HIS A 107 9.60 7.14 -20.76
N VAL A 108 9.50 5.96 -21.36
CA VAL A 108 10.57 5.39 -22.19
C VAL A 108 10.24 5.76 -23.63
N ASP A 109 11.10 6.58 -24.24
CA ASP A 109 11.06 6.97 -25.66
C ASP A 109 9.81 7.73 -26.14
N GLY A 110 9.30 8.66 -25.33
CA GLY A 110 8.58 9.84 -25.86
C GLY A 110 7.23 9.61 -26.54
N VAL A 111 6.57 8.47 -26.35
CA VAL A 111 5.21 8.25 -26.87
C VAL A 111 4.24 7.92 -25.74
N ALA A 112 3.43 8.92 -25.37
CA ALA A 112 2.22 8.74 -24.58
C ALA A 112 1.22 7.92 -25.41
N THR A 113 1.08 6.63 -25.12
CA THR A 113 0.03 5.81 -25.73
C THR A 113 -1.26 6.05 -24.97
N ASP A 114 -1.98 7.08 -25.40
CA ASP A 114 -3.38 7.30 -25.07
C ASP A 114 -4.22 6.29 -25.89
N SER A 115 -4.85 5.32 -25.23
CA SER A 115 -5.87 4.52 -25.90
C SER A 115 -6.92 4.04 -24.89
N TYR A 116 -7.84 4.93 -24.55
CA TYR A 116 -9.22 4.55 -24.29
C TYR A 116 -9.89 4.16 -25.61
N THR A 117 -9.99 2.87 -25.91
CA THR A 117 -10.85 2.41 -27.01
C THR A 117 -12.30 2.45 -26.52
N THR A 118 -12.96 3.59 -26.74
CA THR A 118 -14.42 3.71 -26.62
C THR A 118 -15.07 2.82 -27.68
N GLY A 119 -15.64 1.69 -27.25
CA GLY A 119 -16.44 0.83 -28.13
C GLY A 119 -17.72 1.56 -28.57
N LYS A 120 -17.70 2.12 -29.78
CA LYS A 120 -18.91 2.65 -30.43
C LYS A 120 -19.75 1.50 -31.00
N LEU A 121 -21.02 1.48 -30.59
CA LEU A 121 -22.13 0.81 -31.26
C LEU A 121 -22.22 1.21 -32.75
N GLY A 122 -22.50 0.25 -33.63
CA GLY A 122 -22.85 0.48 -35.03
C GLY A 122 -23.36 -0.78 -35.73
N ARG A 123 -24.64 -0.76 -36.12
CA ARG A 123 -25.43 -1.84 -36.75
C ARG A 123 -24.89 -2.31 -38.09
N GLY A 124 -25.14 -3.59 -38.40
CA GLY A 124 -25.41 -4.13 -39.73
C GLY A 124 -26.73 -4.88 -39.68
#